data_AF-A0A1N7N7G7-F1
#
_entry.id   AF-A0A1N7N7G7-F1
#
_cell.length_a   1.000
_cell.length_b   1.000
_cell.length_c   1.000
_cell.angle_alpha   90.00
_cell.angle_beta   90.00
_cell.angle_gamma   90.00
#
_symmetry.space_group_name_H-M   'P 1'
#
loop_
_entity.id
_entity.type
_entity.pdbx_description
1 polymer ?
#
loop_
_entity_poly.entity_id
_entity_poly.type
_entity_poly.pdbx_seq_one_letter_code
_entity_poly.pdbx_strand_id
1 'polypeptide(L)'
;MISKKLLRIAIAVLSLLIVVYTLGNYLILYPIKFDFLTVISESQPHYLLFILAFFVLISWLISHIRIKNLSPKNRFLLAFTVLCGIMLLWIGYYNLSTFFNTRKAITKSENEYIQQAKEDIKNDSIVFKSYGLPIFMYDQETYRKIDSIRSHYGIYLENTGCTVDYIENEGRHKYEEIVTPYLEKRNGKDWNKKMLDEIEKLKKTELHPQK
;
A
#
# COMPACT_ATOMS: atom_id res chain seq x y z
N MET A 1 -26.68 -22.77 33.96
CA MET A 1 -26.95 -23.21 32.57
C MET A 1 -26.50 -22.11 31.61
N ILE A 2 -25.80 -22.45 30.53
CA ILE A 2 -25.32 -21.46 29.54
C ILE A 2 -26.46 -21.13 28.56
N SER A 3 -26.66 -19.85 28.27
CA SER A 3 -27.61 -19.43 27.23
C SER A 3 -27.06 -19.76 25.83
N LYS A 4 -27.75 -20.64 25.09
CA LYS A 4 -27.39 -20.98 23.70
C LYS A 4 -27.42 -19.78 22.75
N LYS A 5 -28.27 -18.78 23.03
CA LYS A 5 -28.35 -17.55 22.25
C LYS A 5 -27.11 -16.69 22.48
N LEU A 6 -26.74 -16.48 23.74
CA LEU A 6 -25.58 -15.67 24.11
C LEU A 6 -24.27 -16.29 23.61
N LEU A 7 -24.13 -17.63 23.71
CA LEU A 7 -22.97 -18.34 23.20
C LEU A 7 -22.79 -18.14 21.69
N ARG A 8 -23.87 -18.24 20.91
CA ARG A 8 -23.83 -18.01 19.45
C ARG A 8 -23.40 -16.58 19.10
N ILE A 9 -23.90 -15.59 19.84
CA ILE A 9 -23.50 -14.18 19.65
C ILE A 9 -22.03 -13.99 19.99
N ALA A 10 -21.56 -14.54 21.11
CA ALA A 10 -20.16 -14.44 21.53
C ALA A 10 -19.21 -15.01 20.46
N ILE A 11 -19.53 -16.19 19.92
CA ILE A 11 -18.76 -16.82 18.84
C ILE A 11 -18.77 -15.94 17.60
N ALA A 12 -19.93 -15.45 17.17
CA ALA A 12 -20.04 -14.60 15.98
C ALA A 12 -19.23 -13.30 16.11
N VAL A 13 -19.31 -12.62 17.26
CA VAL A 13 -18.56 -11.38 17.52
C VAL A 13 -17.05 -11.65 17.56
N LEU A 14 -16.61 -12.74 18.20
CA LEU A 14 -15.20 -13.10 18.26
C LEU A 14 -14.65 -13.44 16.87
N SER A 15 -15.37 -14.24 16.08
CA SER A 15 -14.97 -14.57 14.71
C SER A 15 -14.86 -13.30 13.86
N LEU A 16 -15.84 -12.40 13.96
CA LEU A 16 -15.82 -11.14 13.22
C LEU A 16 -14.67 -10.23 13.66
N LEU A 17 -14.38 -10.16 14.96
CA LEU A 17 -13.23 -9.43 15.50
C LEU A 17 -11.91 -9.94 14.92
N ILE A 18 -11.72 -11.26 14.89
CA ILE A 18 -10.52 -11.87 14.31
C ILE A 18 -10.39 -11.49 12.83
N VAL A 19 -11.47 -11.65 12.04
CA VAL A 19 -11.47 -11.34 10.61
C VAL A 19 -11.14 -9.86 10.36
N VAL A 20 -11.79 -8.95 11.08
CA VAL A 20 -11.59 -7.50 10.91
C VAL A 20 -10.19 -7.07 11.35
N TYR A 21 -9.64 -7.68 12.40
CA TYR A 21 -8.27 -7.44 12.84
C TYR A 21 -7.24 -7.94 11.81
N THR A 22 -7.40 -9.16 11.30
CA THR A 22 -6.43 -9.76 10.36
C THR A 22 -6.49 -9.15 8.97
N LEU A 23 -7.70 -8.88 8.44
CA LEU A 23 -7.87 -8.43 7.07
C LEU A 23 -7.87 -6.90 6.92
N GLY A 24 -8.16 -6.17 8.01
CA GLY A 24 -8.36 -4.72 7.97
C GLY A 24 -7.18 -3.95 7.37
N ASN A 25 -6.01 -4.08 7.99
CA ASN A 25 -4.80 -3.37 7.53
C ASN A 25 -4.33 -3.84 6.15
N TYR A 26 -4.43 -5.14 5.87
CA TYR A 26 -3.98 -5.71 4.62
C TYR A 26 -4.74 -5.15 3.42
N LEU A 27 -6.08 -5.14 3.49
CA LEU A 27 -6.94 -4.63 2.42
C LEU A 27 -6.79 -3.12 2.19
N ILE A 28 -6.29 -2.39 3.20
CA ILE A 28 -6.04 -0.95 3.10
C ILE A 28 -4.68 -0.64 2.45
N LEU A 29 -3.65 -1.45 2.74
CA LEU A 29 -2.27 -1.18 2.33
C LEU A 29 -1.87 -1.86 1.01
N TYR A 30 -2.41 -3.05 0.73
CA TYR A 30 -1.94 -3.87 -0.39
C TYR A 30 -3.11 -4.46 -1.18
N PRO A 31 -3.71 -3.70 -2.11
CA PRO A 31 -4.78 -4.25 -2.95
C PRO A 31 -4.30 -5.30 -3.96
N ILE A 32 -2.98 -5.49 -4.15
CA ILE A 32 -2.49 -6.01 -5.43
C ILE A 32 -2.26 -7.54 -5.51
N LYS A 33 -1.98 -8.30 -4.44
CA LYS A 33 -2.01 -9.78 -4.52
C LYS A 33 -2.24 -10.44 -3.15
N PHE A 34 -3.45 -10.95 -2.91
CA PHE A 34 -3.80 -11.65 -1.67
C PHE A 34 -2.86 -12.83 -1.39
N ASP A 35 -1.99 -12.68 -0.40
CA ASP A 35 -1.19 -13.76 0.17
C ASP A 35 -1.57 -13.96 1.63
N PHE A 36 -2.29 -15.05 1.89
CA PHE A 36 -2.83 -15.39 3.19
C PHE A 36 -1.77 -15.49 4.29
N LEU A 37 -0.59 -16.04 3.99
CA LEU A 37 0.47 -16.20 4.99
C LEU A 37 1.08 -14.85 5.35
N THR A 38 1.32 -14.02 4.33
CA THR A 38 1.81 -12.65 4.52
C THR A 38 0.82 -11.83 5.35
N VAL A 39 -0.48 -11.89 5.02
CA VAL A 39 -1.56 -11.22 5.77
C VAL A 39 -1.51 -11.59 7.26
N ILE A 40 -1.41 -12.88 7.58
CA ILE A 40 -1.37 -13.33 8.97
C ILE A 40 -0.10 -12.82 9.65
N SER A 41 1.07 -12.94 9.02
CA SER A 41 2.33 -12.50 9.63
C SER A 41 2.35 -11.00 9.92
N GLU A 42 1.86 -10.18 8.98
CA GLU A 42 1.81 -8.72 9.10
C GLU A 42 0.73 -8.25 10.08
N SER A 43 -0.35 -9.03 10.25
CA SER A 43 -1.39 -8.73 11.25
C SER A 43 -0.90 -8.84 12.69
N GLN A 44 0.28 -9.44 12.92
CA GLN A 44 0.88 -9.59 14.25
C GLN A 44 -0.11 -10.17 15.29
N PRO A 45 -0.65 -11.39 15.06
CA PRO A 45 -1.78 -11.95 15.80
C PRO A 45 -1.52 -12.12 17.30
N HIS A 46 -0.25 -12.14 17.72
CA HIS A 46 0.12 -12.20 19.13
C HIS A 46 -0.45 -11.02 19.94
N TYR A 47 -0.54 -9.81 19.37
CA TYR A 47 -1.15 -8.67 20.08
C TYR A 47 -2.65 -8.89 20.32
N LEU A 48 -3.38 -9.41 19.33
CA LEU A 48 -4.80 -9.75 19.50
C LEU A 48 -4.96 -10.83 20.58
N LEU A 49 -4.12 -11.86 20.58
CA LEU A 49 -4.16 -12.93 21.59
C LEU A 49 -3.92 -12.39 23.01
N PHE A 50 -2.96 -11.47 23.20
CA PHE A 50 -2.74 -10.82 24.49
C PHE A 50 -3.96 -10.02 24.96
N ILE A 51 -4.60 -9.26 24.05
CA ILE A 51 -5.80 -8.50 24.37
C ILE A 51 -6.97 -9.43 24.71
N LEU A 52 -7.15 -10.52 23.97
CA LEU A 52 -8.18 -11.51 24.26
C LEU A 52 -7.97 -12.20 25.61
N ALA A 53 -6.72 -12.54 25.95
CA ALA A 53 -6.39 -13.08 27.28
C ALA A 53 -6.74 -12.09 28.40
N PHE A 54 -6.46 -10.80 28.19
CA PHE A 54 -6.84 -9.74 29.12
C PHE A 54 -8.37 -9.61 29.24
N PHE A 55 -9.11 -9.68 28.13
CA PHE A 55 -10.58 -9.67 28.15
C PHE A 55 -11.16 -10.88 28.87
N VAL A 56 -10.57 -12.06 28.73
CA VAL A 56 -10.95 -13.26 29.50
C VAL A 56 -10.78 -13.00 30.99
N LEU A 57 -9.66 -12.41 31.41
CA LEU A 57 -9.40 -12.09 32.82
C LEU A 57 -10.43 -11.08 33.37
N ILE A 58 -10.71 -9.99 32.66
CA ILE A 58 -11.73 -9.01 33.06
C ILE A 58 -13.11 -9.67 33.15
N SER A 59 -13.47 -10.46 32.14
CA SER A 59 -14.78 -11.13 32.08
C SER A 59 -14.93 -12.15 33.21
N TRP A 60 -13.84 -12.80 33.59
CA TRP A 60 -13.78 -13.70 34.74
C TRP A 60 -14.00 -12.94 36.04
N LEU A 61 -13.34 -11.80 36.26
CA LEU A 61 -13.58 -10.96 37.44
C LEU A 61 -15.05 -10.50 37.52
N ILE A 62 -15.63 -10.04 36.41
CA ILE A 62 -17.03 -9.61 36.33
C ILE A 62 -18.01 -10.76 36.61
N SER A 63 -17.64 -12.00 36.25
CA SER A 63 -18.44 -13.20 36.54
C SER A 63 -18.70 -13.41 38.03
N HIS A 64 -17.82 -12.92 38.91
CA HIS A 64 -17.97 -13.04 40.36
C HIS A 64 -18.89 -11.95 40.97
N ILE A 65 -19.12 -10.84 40.25
CA ILE A 65 -19.98 -9.74 40.72
C ILE A 65 -21.46 -10.17 40.63
N ARG A 66 -22.20 -10.08 41.75
CA ARG A 66 -23.63 -10.41 41.81
C ARG A 66 -24.47 -9.42 40.98
N ILE A 67 -24.86 -9.83 39.78
CA ILE A 67 -25.80 -9.14 38.90
C ILE A 67 -27.09 -9.94 38.94
N LYS A 68 -28.21 -9.28 39.25
CA LYS A 68 -29.53 -9.91 39.36
C LYS A 68 -29.90 -10.58 38.04
N ASN A 69 -30.50 -11.78 38.10
CA ASN A 69 -31.05 -12.53 36.96
C ASN A 69 -30.05 -13.20 35.98
N LEU A 70 -28.75 -13.23 36.25
CA LEU A 70 -27.78 -13.91 35.38
C LEU A 70 -26.91 -14.92 36.14
N SER A 71 -26.76 -16.12 35.56
CA SER A 71 -25.80 -17.10 36.07
C SER A 71 -24.36 -16.64 35.83
N PRO A 72 -23.38 -17.03 36.69
CA PRO A 72 -21.97 -16.66 36.53
C PRO A 72 -21.44 -16.85 35.10
N LYS A 73 -21.70 -18.01 34.50
CA LYS A 73 -21.27 -18.34 33.14
C LYS A 73 -21.86 -17.40 32.08
N ASN A 74 -23.11 -16.95 32.25
CA ASN A 74 -23.72 -16.00 31.31
C ASN A 74 -23.21 -14.57 31.53
N ARG A 75 -22.85 -14.18 32.77
CA ARG A 75 -22.20 -12.89 33.04
C ARG A 75 -20.83 -12.81 32.40
N PHE A 76 -20.03 -13.88 32.52
CA PHE A 76 -18.75 -14.02 31.82
C PHE A 76 -18.92 -13.82 30.31
N LEU A 77 -19.81 -14.60 29.69
CA LEU A 77 -20.03 -14.54 28.24
C LEU A 77 -20.52 -13.16 27.79
N LEU A 78 -21.40 -12.52 28.56
CA LEU A 78 -21.90 -11.19 28.24
C LEU A 78 -20.77 -10.15 28.31
N ALA A 79 -20.01 -10.13 29.41
CA ALA A 79 -18.89 -9.21 29.57
C ALA A 79 -17.85 -9.39 28.46
N PHE A 80 -17.47 -10.64 28.16
CA PHE A 80 -16.53 -10.94 27.09
C PHE A 80 -17.02 -10.49 25.72
N THR A 81 -18.30 -10.74 25.42
CA THR A 81 -18.94 -10.31 24.17
C THR A 81 -18.95 -8.79 24.04
N VAL A 82 -19.27 -8.07 25.13
CA VAL A 82 -19.27 -6.60 25.14
C VAL A 82 -17.87 -6.05 24.91
N LEU A 83 -16.84 -6.58 25.58
CA LEU A 83 -15.45 -6.15 25.36
C LEU A 83 -14.99 -6.40 23.93
N CYS A 84 -15.26 -7.59 23.38
CA CYS A 84 -14.96 -7.90 21.98
C CYS A 84 -15.73 -6.99 21.02
N GLY A 85 -16.99 -6.67 21.31
CA GLY A 85 -17.82 -5.78 20.50
C GLY A 85 -17.31 -4.34 20.49
N ILE A 86 -16.88 -3.81 21.65
CA ILE A 86 -16.26 -2.48 21.75
C ILE A 86 -14.98 -2.44 20.92
N MET A 87 -14.12 -3.45 21.05
CA MET A 87 -12.87 -3.54 20.29
C MET A 87 -13.12 -3.67 18.79
N LEU A 88 -14.12 -4.47 18.39
CA LEU A 88 -14.53 -4.61 17.00
C LEU A 88 -14.97 -3.26 16.41
N LEU A 89 -15.79 -2.50 17.12
CA LEU A 89 -16.21 -1.16 16.67
C LEU A 89 -15.02 -0.20 16.56
N TRP A 90 -14.11 -0.23 17.52
CA TRP A 90 -12.89 0.59 17.51
C TRP A 90 -12.00 0.27 16.30
N ILE A 91 -11.68 -1.00 16.08
CA ILE A 91 -10.86 -1.44 14.94
C ILE A 91 -11.57 -1.14 13.62
N GLY A 92 -12.88 -1.39 13.55
CA GLY A 92 -13.69 -1.08 12.37
C GLY A 92 -13.64 0.40 12.02
N TYR A 93 -13.80 1.29 13.01
CA TYR A 93 -13.68 2.73 12.81
C TYR A 93 -12.26 3.13 12.36
N TYR A 94 -11.23 2.61 13.02
CA TYR A 94 -9.84 2.89 12.68
C TYR A 94 -9.54 2.48 11.22
N ASN A 95 -9.87 1.24 10.85
CA ASN A 95 -9.68 0.72 9.50
C ASN A 95 -10.42 1.58 8.46
N LEU A 96 -11.68 1.93 8.72
CA LEU A 96 -12.48 2.74 7.80
C LEU A 96 -11.89 4.15 7.64
N SER A 97 -11.45 4.77 8.74
CA SER A 97 -10.78 6.07 8.73
C SER A 97 -9.49 6.02 7.91
N THR A 98 -8.63 5.03 8.16
CA THR A 98 -7.38 4.83 7.42
C THR A 98 -7.65 4.61 5.93
N PHE A 99 -8.65 3.79 5.58
CA PHE A 99 -9.05 3.57 4.18
C PHE A 99 -9.40 4.89 3.48
N PHE A 100 -10.29 5.70 4.07
CA PHE A 100 -10.69 6.97 3.46
C PHE A 100 -9.54 7.99 3.38
N ASN A 101 -8.67 8.03 4.40
CA ASN A 101 -7.51 8.90 4.42
C ASN A 101 -6.50 8.51 3.33
N THR A 102 -6.20 7.21 3.20
CA THR A 102 -5.34 6.67 2.14
C THR A 102 -5.93 6.96 0.77
N ARG A 103 -7.23 6.72 0.55
CA ARG A 103 -7.87 7.01 -0.73
C ARG A 103 -7.81 8.49 -1.08
N LYS A 104 -8.02 9.38 -0.11
CA LYS A 104 -7.90 10.82 -0.29
C LYS A 104 -6.46 11.22 -0.66
N ALA A 105 -5.47 10.59 -0.04
CA ALA A 105 -4.06 10.84 -0.35
C ALA A 105 -3.69 10.35 -1.75
N ILE A 106 -4.16 9.16 -2.16
CA ILE A 106 -4.00 8.64 -3.54
C ILE A 106 -4.61 9.62 -4.54
N THR A 107 -5.87 10.01 -4.37
CA THR A 107 -6.52 10.95 -5.29
C THR A 107 -5.82 12.30 -5.34
N LYS A 108 -5.27 12.78 -4.22
CA LYS A 108 -4.45 13.99 -4.21
C LYS A 108 -3.18 13.79 -5.05
N SER A 109 -2.45 12.70 -4.84
CA SER A 109 -1.25 12.37 -5.60
C SER A 109 -1.54 12.22 -7.10
N GLU A 110 -2.58 11.46 -7.48
CA GLU A 110 -3.03 11.33 -8.87
C GLU A 110 -3.30 12.70 -9.50
N ASN A 111 -4.00 13.60 -8.80
CA ASN A 111 -4.29 14.94 -9.31
C ASN A 111 -3.02 15.78 -9.52
N GLU A 112 -2.05 15.71 -8.61
CA GLU A 112 -0.75 16.38 -8.76
C GLU A 112 -0.02 15.88 -10.00
N TYR A 113 0.06 14.55 -10.17
CA TYR A 113 0.67 13.92 -11.34
C TYR A 113 -0.10 14.19 -12.64
N ILE A 114 -1.43 14.29 -12.61
CA ILE A 114 -2.23 14.71 -13.77
C ILE A 114 -1.89 16.13 -14.20
N GLN A 115 -1.73 17.06 -13.26
CA GLN A 115 -1.35 18.44 -13.59
C GLN A 115 0.08 18.50 -14.12
N GLN A 116 1.00 17.78 -13.48
CA GLN A 116 2.38 17.67 -13.95
C GLN A 116 2.42 17.13 -15.40
N ALA A 117 1.69 16.04 -15.69
CA ALA A 117 1.63 15.47 -17.03
C ALA A 117 1.13 16.48 -18.08
N LYS A 118 0.13 17.30 -17.73
CA LYS A 118 -0.38 18.34 -18.64
C LYS A 118 0.65 19.44 -18.91
N GLU A 119 1.37 19.87 -17.88
CA GLU A 119 2.42 20.89 -18.00
C GLU A 119 3.60 20.36 -18.83
N ASP A 120 4.05 19.15 -18.54
CA ASP A 120 5.14 18.48 -19.25
C ASP A 120 4.81 18.26 -20.73
N ILE A 121 3.59 17.79 -21.03
CA ILE A 121 3.09 17.65 -22.41
C ILE A 121 3.05 19.01 -23.12
N LYS A 122 2.58 20.06 -22.43
CA LYS A 122 2.52 21.42 -23.00
C LYS A 122 3.92 21.96 -23.32
N ASN A 123 4.91 21.60 -22.51
CA ASN A 123 6.30 22.05 -22.67
C ASN A 123 7.15 21.13 -23.56
N ASP A 124 6.59 20.04 -24.12
CA ASP A 124 7.34 18.99 -24.82
C ASP A 124 8.51 18.43 -24.00
N SER A 125 8.31 18.28 -22.69
CA SER A 125 9.36 17.91 -21.73
C SER A 125 8.80 16.95 -20.68
N ILE A 126 8.74 15.66 -21.03
CA ILE A 126 8.22 14.61 -20.14
C ILE A 126 9.27 14.25 -19.10
N VAL A 127 8.95 14.41 -17.81
CA VAL A 127 9.85 14.10 -16.70
C VAL A 127 9.41 12.80 -16.00
N PHE A 128 10.18 11.72 -16.19
CA PHE A 128 9.97 10.51 -15.41
C PHE A 128 10.79 10.55 -14.11
N LYS A 129 10.11 10.35 -12.98
CA LYS A 129 10.74 10.20 -11.67
C LYS A 129 11.31 8.81 -11.52
N SER A 130 12.60 8.75 -11.23
CA SER A 130 13.38 7.54 -10.95
C SER A 130 13.74 7.47 -9.47
N TYR A 131 13.88 6.25 -8.96
CA TYR A 131 14.16 6.01 -7.55
C TYR A 131 15.33 5.04 -7.40
N GLY A 132 16.04 5.17 -6.29
CA GLY A 132 17.20 4.39 -5.94
C GLY A 132 18.47 5.23 -5.87
N LEU A 133 19.50 4.65 -5.25
CA LEU A 133 20.82 5.25 -5.21
C LEU A 133 21.38 5.33 -6.64
N PRO A 134 21.89 6.48 -7.07
CA PRO A 134 22.56 6.58 -8.36
C PRO A 134 23.81 5.69 -8.33
N ILE A 135 23.76 4.57 -9.06
CA ILE A 135 24.93 3.73 -9.28
C ILE A 135 25.67 4.33 -10.47
N PHE A 136 26.83 4.94 -10.20
CA PHE A 136 27.73 5.47 -11.23
C PHE A 136 28.46 4.32 -11.92
N MET A 137 27.79 3.70 -12.90
CA MET A 137 28.34 2.58 -13.70
C MET A 137 29.19 3.06 -14.87
N TYR A 138 29.05 4.33 -15.27
CA TYR A 138 29.70 4.89 -16.45
C TYR A 138 30.37 6.22 -16.11
N ASP A 139 31.24 6.70 -16.99
CA ASP A 139 31.80 8.04 -16.89
C ASP A 139 30.73 9.12 -17.20
N GLN A 140 31.05 10.37 -16.87
CA GLN A 140 30.14 11.50 -17.03
C GLN A 140 29.80 11.80 -18.50
N GLU A 141 30.70 11.55 -19.44
CA GLU A 141 30.45 11.76 -20.86
C GLU A 141 29.42 10.76 -21.38
N THR A 142 29.57 9.48 -21.00
CA THR A 142 28.61 8.43 -21.32
C THR A 142 27.23 8.75 -20.75
N TYR A 143 27.13 9.23 -19.50
CA TYR A 143 25.85 9.70 -18.94
C TYR A 143 25.23 10.84 -19.75
N ARG A 144 26.02 11.84 -20.15
CA ARG A 144 25.53 12.96 -20.98
C ARG A 144 25.03 12.49 -22.35
N LYS A 145 25.70 11.50 -22.96
CA LYS A 145 25.24 10.88 -24.21
C LYS A 145 23.90 10.15 -24.00
N ILE A 146 23.76 9.40 -22.92
CA ILE A 146 22.49 8.73 -22.57
C ILE A 146 21.36 9.76 -22.38
N ASP A 147 21.61 10.85 -21.65
CA ASP A 147 20.60 11.89 -21.43
C ASP A 147 20.27 12.65 -22.71
N SER A 148 21.25 12.84 -23.60
CA SER A 148 21.00 13.40 -24.94
C SER A 148 20.10 12.48 -25.77
N ILE A 149 20.28 11.16 -25.70
CA ILE A 149 19.38 10.21 -26.37
C ILE A 149 17.97 10.37 -25.81
N ARG A 150 17.79 10.38 -24.49
CA ARG A 150 16.46 10.56 -23.87
C ARG A 150 15.80 11.89 -24.25
N SER A 151 16.57 12.98 -24.22
CA SER A 151 16.10 14.33 -24.59
C SER A 151 15.63 14.38 -26.05
N HIS A 152 16.26 13.64 -26.97
CA HIS A 152 15.77 13.49 -28.35
C HIS A 152 14.33 12.93 -28.39
N TYR A 153 14.01 11.99 -27.51
CA TYR A 153 12.66 11.44 -27.33
C TYR A 153 11.73 12.30 -26.44
N GLY A 154 12.18 13.49 -26.00
CA GLY A 154 11.39 14.41 -25.18
C GLY A 154 11.33 14.01 -23.71
N ILE A 155 12.28 13.19 -23.26
CA ILE A 155 12.26 12.57 -21.93
C ILE A 155 13.43 13.05 -21.09
N TYR A 156 13.12 13.38 -19.84
CA TYR A 156 14.06 13.74 -18.80
C TYR A 156 13.84 12.83 -17.59
N LEU A 157 14.92 12.45 -16.92
CA LEU A 157 14.86 11.68 -15.69
C LEU A 157 15.19 12.57 -14.50
N GLU A 158 14.36 12.52 -13.48
CA GLU A 158 14.63 13.16 -12.20
C GLU A 158 14.75 12.05 -11.13
N ASN A 159 15.82 12.05 -10.34
CA ASN A 159 15.94 11.12 -9.22
C ASN A 159 15.31 11.77 -7.98
N THR A 160 14.23 11.19 -7.48
CA THR A 160 13.48 11.72 -6.33
C THR A 160 13.79 11.00 -5.01
N GLY A 161 14.80 10.13 -4.98
CA GLY A 161 15.31 9.47 -3.77
C GLY A 161 15.17 7.95 -3.79
N CYS A 162 15.25 7.32 -2.61
CA CYS A 162 15.42 5.87 -2.50
C CYS A 162 14.14 5.08 -2.20
N THR A 163 13.04 5.75 -1.88
CA THR A 163 11.80 5.09 -1.41
C THR A 163 10.62 5.55 -2.25
N VAL A 164 9.89 4.58 -2.78
CA VAL A 164 8.56 4.78 -3.39
C VAL A 164 7.55 4.25 -2.41
N ASP A 165 6.62 5.08 -1.95
CA ASP A 165 5.45 4.58 -1.23
C ASP A 165 4.31 4.23 -2.21
N TYR A 166 3.33 3.48 -1.72
CA TYR A 166 2.20 3.05 -2.54
C TYR A 166 1.41 4.22 -3.14
N ILE A 167 1.26 5.32 -2.39
CA ILE A 167 0.49 6.49 -2.80
C ILE A 167 1.15 7.18 -3.99
N GLU A 168 2.46 7.39 -3.90
CA GLU A 168 3.26 7.99 -4.97
C GLU A 168 3.30 7.09 -6.21
N ASN A 169 3.33 5.77 -6.03
CA ASN A 169 3.30 4.82 -7.14
C ASN A 169 1.99 4.90 -7.95
N GLU A 170 0.84 5.01 -7.28
CA GLU A 170 -0.46 5.19 -7.97
C GLU A 170 -0.49 6.50 -8.77
N GLY A 171 0.02 7.59 -8.19
CA GLY A 171 0.17 8.86 -8.90
C GLY A 171 1.07 8.74 -10.15
N ARG A 172 2.21 8.06 -10.03
CA ARG A 172 3.13 7.78 -11.14
C ARG A 172 2.47 6.95 -12.25
N HIS A 173 1.71 5.91 -11.90
CA HIS A 173 0.97 5.14 -12.90
C HIS A 173 -0.01 6.01 -13.67
N LYS A 174 -0.69 6.94 -13.00
CA LYS A 174 -1.57 7.91 -13.66
C LYS A 174 -0.83 8.85 -14.59
N TYR A 175 0.36 9.31 -14.18
CA TYR A 175 1.24 10.11 -15.04
C TYR A 175 1.63 9.34 -16.32
N GLU A 176 2.15 8.11 -16.16
CA GLU A 176 2.55 7.22 -17.26
C GLU A 176 1.40 6.97 -18.24
N GLU A 177 0.19 6.71 -17.74
CA GLU A 177 -1.02 6.51 -18.55
C GLU A 177 -1.32 7.73 -19.44
N ILE A 178 -1.10 8.94 -18.95
CA ILE A 178 -1.42 10.19 -19.66
C ILE A 178 -0.35 10.56 -20.68
N VAL A 179 0.93 10.40 -20.33
CA VAL A 179 2.04 10.82 -21.21
C VAL A 179 2.36 9.78 -22.28
N THR A 180 2.02 8.51 -22.07
CA THR A 180 2.33 7.43 -23.03
C THR A 180 1.71 7.67 -24.42
N PRO A 181 0.40 7.99 -24.56
CA PRO A 181 -0.18 8.28 -25.87
C PRO A 181 0.45 9.51 -26.55
N TYR A 182 0.87 10.51 -25.76
CA TYR A 182 1.56 11.68 -26.29
C TYR A 182 2.94 11.31 -26.85
N LEU A 183 3.73 10.55 -26.09
CA LEU A 183 5.05 10.08 -26.52
C LEU A 183 4.98 9.18 -27.76
N GLU A 184 3.97 8.31 -27.85
CA GLU A 184 3.71 7.52 -29.06
C GLU A 184 3.36 8.39 -30.27
N LYS A 185 2.56 9.44 -30.08
CA LYS A 185 2.24 10.40 -31.14
C LYS A 185 3.48 11.18 -31.59
N ARG A 186 4.32 11.59 -30.64
CA ARG A 186 5.55 12.37 -30.87
C ARG A 186 6.63 11.57 -31.58
N ASN A 187 6.91 10.36 -31.08
CA ASN A 187 8.08 9.57 -31.44
C ASN A 187 7.74 8.33 -32.29
N GLY A 188 6.45 8.06 -32.50
CA GLY A 188 5.94 6.88 -33.21
C GLY A 188 5.79 5.66 -32.30
N LYS A 189 5.21 4.59 -32.87
CA LYS A 189 5.09 3.29 -32.19
C LYS A 189 6.47 2.72 -31.82
N ASP A 190 6.50 2.03 -30.68
CA ASP A 190 7.68 1.38 -30.12
C ASP A 190 8.87 2.33 -29.83
N TRP A 191 8.61 3.63 -29.64
CA TRP A 191 9.64 4.62 -29.35
C TRP A 191 10.51 4.23 -28.14
N ASN A 192 9.89 3.67 -27.09
CA ASN A 192 10.60 3.29 -25.86
C ASN A 192 11.63 2.19 -26.14
N LYS A 193 11.27 1.21 -26.97
CA LYS A 193 12.18 0.15 -27.38
C LYS A 193 13.34 0.70 -28.20
N LYS A 194 13.07 1.57 -29.17
CA LYS A 194 14.10 2.21 -30.01
C LYS A 194 15.08 3.03 -29.18
N MET A 195 14.58 3.84 -28.26
CA MET A 195 15.39 4.63 -27.33
C MET A 195 16.27 3.71 -26.46
N LEU A 196 15.71 2.63 -25.90
CA LEU A 196 16.48 1.67 -25.10
C LEU A 196 17.55 0.95 -25.92
N ASP A 197 17.26 0.57 -27.17
CA ASP A 197 18.22 -0.06 -28.08
C ASP A 197 19.38 0.90 -28.42
N GLU A 198 19.11 2.20 -28.61
CA GLU A 198 20.14 3.23 -28.81
C GLU A 198 21.06 3.37 -27.58
N ILE A 199 20.46 3.42 -26.38
CA ILE A 199 21.20 3.47 -25.11
C ILE A 199 22.03 2.19 -24.91
N GLU A 200 21.49 1.02 -25.26
CA GLU A 200 22.21 -0.26 -25.11
C GLU A 200 23.40 -0.37 -26.07
N LYS A 201 23.25 0.08 -27.32
CA LYS A 201 24.35 0.14 -28.29
C LYS A 201 25.49 1.03 -27.80
N LEU A 202 25.17 2.18 -27.21
CA LEU A 202 26.16 3.06 -26.59
C LEU A 202 26.90 2.34 -25.46
N LYS A 203 26.16 1.71 -24.53
CA LYS A 203 26.75 0.97 -23.40
C LYS A 203 27.68 -0.16 -23.83
N LYS A 204 27.32 -0.92 -24.88
CA LYS A 204 28.15 -2.00 -25.42
C LYS A 204 29.43 -1.49 -26.07
N THR A 205 29.37 -0.33 -26.71
CA THR A 205 30.52 0.30 -27.37
C THR A 205 31.54 0.80 -26.36
N GLU A 206 31.07 1.36 -25.24
CA GLU A 206 31.91 1.93 -24.16
C GLU A 206 32.42 0.87 -23.14
N LEU A 207 31.87 -0.35 -23.15
CA LEU A 207 32.43 -1.50 -22.42
C LEU A 207 33.54 -2.24 -23.19
N HIS A 208 33.60 -2.08 -24.52
CA HIS A 208 34.62 -2.65 -25.40
C HIS A 208 35.89 -1.81 -25.69
N PRO A 209 36.10 -0.53 -25.28
CA PRO A 209 37.32 0.22 -25.59
C PRO A 209 38.51 -0.12 -24.67
N GLN A 210 38.40 -1.10 -23.77
CA GLN A 210 39.57 -1.62 -23.04
C GLN A 210 40.36 -2.59 -23.94
N LYS A 211 41.14 -2.04 -24.87
CA LYS A 211 42.31 -2.72 -25.46
C LYS A 211 43.55 -1.88 -25.23
#